data_AF-A0A5P8E5G6-F1
#
_entry.id   AF-A0A5P8E5G6-F1
#
_cell.length_a   1.000
_cell.length_b   1.000
_cell.length_c   1.000
_cell.angle_alpha   90.00
_cell.angle_beta   90.00
_cell.angle_gamma   90.00
#
_symmetry.space_group_name_H-M   'P 1'
#
loop_
_entity.id
_entity.type
_entity.pdbx_description
1 polymer ?
#
loop_
_entity_poly.entity_id
_entity_poly.type
_entity_poly.pdbx_seq_one_letter_code
_entity_poly.pdbx_strand_id
1 'polypeptide(L)'
;MGNYFGACFLNMREESKMKEVRAIAIKALDVLKKYSKQSYRNAENDFNTSLSLVEKRTVLVALHKLGIPIGIPSDEAFNIRKVYFVDTMIDEDVIEDIILQVRKGYCDHLFYLDPDKHFTANYALYALRNAAKKYVTEVLAKSTLDISHNIMSSPTNWENMFSLGELKPIMVFKDQVNVPLNFDVRGNPRKDTIESMLKEIELGLWDTYLMWNYEAYQNARSQLQLGQMFTKLPLNMQTPTSNVQTDPLKESDNRRTKRKR
;
A
#
# COMPACT_ATOMS: atom_id res chain seq x y z
N MET A 1 39.62 11.14 -38.08
CA MET A 1 40.48 10.64 -36.98
C MET A 1 40.19 11.31 -35.62
N GLY A 2 39.81 12.61 -35.56
CA GLY A 2 39.60 13.32 -34.27
C GLY A 2 38.44 12.83 -33.38
N ASN A 3 37.30 12.41 -33.94
CA ASN A 3 36.14 11.96 -33.12
C ASN A 3 36.34 10.59 -32.45
N TYR A 4 37.15 9.70 -33.03
CA TYR A 4 37.31 8.33 -32.53
C TYR A 4 38.24 8.27 -31.30
N PHE A 5 39.31 9.05 -31.32
CA PHE A 5 40.22 9.18 -30.17
C PHE A 5 39.56 9.87 -28.98
N GLY A 6 38.76 10.92 -29.23
CA GLY A 6 37.98 11.58 -28.18
C GLY A 6 36.97 10.64 -27.51
N ALA A 7 36.21 9.87 -28.29
CA ALA A 7 35.26 8.88 -27.77
C ALA A 7 35.94 7.76 -26.98
N CYS A 8 37.08 7.25 -27.46
CA CYS A 8 37.86 6.24 -26.76
C CYS A 8 38.39 6.75 -25.41
N PHE A 9 38.93 7.97 -25.37
CA PHE A 9 39.42 8.59 -24.14
C PHE A 9 38.31 8.81 -23.11
N LEU A 10 37.12 9.25 -23.56
CA LEU A 10 35.95 9.40 -22.69
C LEU A 10 35.50 8.05 -22.11
N ASN A 11 35.42 7.02 -22.95
CA ASN A 11 35.04 5.67 -22.51
C ASN A 11 36.03 5.10 -21.47
N MET A 12 37.34 5.26 -21.69
CA MET A 12 38.36 4.83 -20.73
C MET A 12 38.23 5.57 -19.39
N ARG A 13 37.90 6.87 -19.42
CA ARG A 13 37.70 7.67 -18.20
C ARG A 13 36.44 7.25 -17.45
N GLU A 14 35.35 6.96 -18.15
CA GLU A 14 34.13 6.43 -17.55
C GLU A 14 34.38 5.05 -16.94
N GLU A 15 35.06 4.15 -17.65
CA GLU A 15 35.40 2.81 -17.16
C GLU A 15 36.27 2.86 -15.90
N SER A 16 37.22 3.81 -15.83
CA SER A 16 38.03 4.03 -14.62
C SER A 16 37.19 4.45 -13.42
N LYS A 17 36.25 5.37 -13.60
CA LYS A 17 35.32 5.80 -12.54
C LYS A 17 34.44 4.64 -12.09
N MET A 18 33.97 3.81 -13.04
CA MET A 18 33.14 2.66 -12.71
C MET A 18 33.92 1.59 -11.94
N LYS A 19 35.21 1.41 -12.21
CA LYS A 19 36.06 0.52 -11.41
C LYS A 19 36.14 0.97 -9.94
N GLU A 20 36.27 2.27 -9.69
CA GLU A 20 36.24 2.82 -8.32
C GLU A 20 34.89 2.56 -7.64
N VAL A 21 33.78 2.84 -8.32
CA VAL A 21 32.43 2.61 -7.79
C VAL A 21 32.19 1.13 -7.48
N ARG A 22 32.59 0.23 -8.39
CA ARG A 22 32.52 -1.22 -8.15
C ARG A 22 33.39 -1.64 -6.96
N ALA A 23 34.56 -1.04 -6.77
CA ALA A 23 35.41 -1.32 -5.62
C ALA A 23 34.74 -0.93 -4.29
N ILE A 24 34.00 0.19 -4.25
CA ILE A 24 33.19 0.59 -3.09
C ILE A 24 32.10 -0.45 -2.80
N ALA A 25 31.41 -0.93 -3.84
CA ALA A 25 30.38 -1.96 -3.68
C ALA A 25 30.96 -3.30 -3.19
N ILE A 26 32.13 -3.71 -3.71
CA ILE A 26 32.84 -4.90 -3.25
C ILE A 26 33.30 -4.73 -1.79
N LYS A 27 33.84 -3.58 -1.41
CA LYS A 27 34.18 -3.26 -0.01
C LYS A 27 32.97 -3.41 0.91
N ALA A 28 31.79 -2.95 0.49
CA ALA A 28 30.55 -3.10 1.24
C ALA A 28 30.14 -4.58 1.39
N LEU A 29 30.25 -5.37 0.31
CA LEU A 29 29.96 -6.81 0.31
C LEU A 29 30.96 -7.61 1.16
N ASP A 30 32.24 -7.23 1.14
CA ASP A 30 33.28 -7.85 1.97
C ASP A 30 33.02 -7.64 3.47
N VAL A 31 32.42 -6.50 3.86
CA VAL A 31 31.98 -6.29 5.25
C VAL A 31 30.88 -7.27 5.62
N LEU A 32 29.89 -7.48 4.75
CA LEU A 32 28.81 -8.44 4.98
C LEU A 32 29.34 -9.88 5.01
N LYS A 33 30.29 -10.20 4.13
CA LYS A 33 30.91 -11.54 4.04
C LYS A 33 31.56 -11.98 5.35
N LYS A 34 32.12 -11.05 6.15
CA LYS A 34 32.70 -11.37 7.48
C LYS A 34 31.71 -11.99 8.45
N TYR A 35 30.42 -11.77 8.22
CA TYR A 35 29.32 -12.28 9.04
C TYR A 35 28.63 -13.48 8.38
N SER A 36 29.33 -14.22 7.50
CA SER A 36 28.75 -15.42 6.88
C SER A 36 28.20 -16.38 7.94
N LYS A 37 27.04 -16.98 7.65
CA LYS A 37 26.29 -17.84 8.58
C LYS A 37 25.78 -17.13 9.85
N GLN A 38 25.80 -15.79 9.89
CA GLN A 38 25.14 -14.98 10.91
C GLN A 38 24.01 -14.15 10.26
N SER A 39 23.23 -13.47 11.10
CA SER A 39 22.19 -12.55 10.62
C SER A 39 22.81 -11.27 10.05
N TYR A 40 22.23 -10.73 8.97
CA TYR A 40 22.59 -9.40 8.45
C TYR A 40 22.49 -8.30 9.51
N ARG A 41 21.61 -8.45 10.51
CA ARG A 41 21.47 -7.51 11.62
C ARG A 41 22.79 -7.33 12.41
N ASN A 42 23.59 -8.38 12.54
CA ASN A 42 24.87 -8.32 13.25
C ASN A 42 25.91 -7.48 12.50
N ALA A 43 25.78 -7.36 11.17
CA ALA A 43 26.67 -6.59 10.33
C ALA A 43 26.31 -5.10 10.25
N GLU A 44 25.16 -4.67 10.80
CA GLU A 44 24.66 -3.29 10.70
C GLU A 44 25.64 -2.24 11.20
N ASN A 45 26.23 -2.45 12.37
CA ASN A 45 27.13 -1.47 12.99
C ASN A 45 28.42 -1.33 12.16
N ASP A 46 28.99 -2.45 11.73
CA ASP A 46 30.20 -2.48 10.92
C ASP A 46 29.97 -1.91 9.52
N PHE A 47 28.83 -2.22 8.90
CA PHE A 47 28.43 -1.61 7.64
C PHE A 47 28.27 -0.09 7.77
N ASN A 48 27.65 0.37 8.86
CA ASN A 48 27.38 1.78 9.05
C ASN A 48 28.64 2.61 9.36
N THR A 49 29.67 1.99 9.92
CA THR A 49 30.94 2.64 10.29
C THR A 49 32.02 2.52 9.22
N SER A 50 32.04 1.44 8.44
CA SER A 50 33.04 1.19 7.40
C SER A 50 32.85 2.00 6.11
N LEU A 51 31.62 2.46 5.86
CA LEU A 51 31.24 3.23 4.67
C LEU A 51 30.87 4.66 5.05
N SER A 52 31.41 5.61 4.29
CA SER A 52 31.02 7.01 4.35
C SER A 52 29.62 7.23 3.79
N LEU A 53 29.02 8.40 4.08
CA LEU A 53 27.70 8.77 3.58
C LEU A 53 27.61 8.75 2.04
N VAL A 54 28.69 9.18 1.36
CA VAL A 54 28.75 9.21 -0.11
C VAL A 54 28.84 7.80 -0.66
N GLU A 55 29.70 6.96 -0.08
CA GLU A 55 29.81 5.55 -0.48
C GLU A 55 28.47 4.82 -0.31
N LYS A 56 27.79 4.99 0.84
CA LYS A 56 26.45 4.45 1.07
C LYS A 56 25.48 4.92 -0.02
N ARG A 57 25.48 6.20 -0.37
CA ARG A 57 24.61 6.76 -1.42
C ARG A 57 24.80 6.09 -2.76
N THR A 58 26.04 5.80 -3.12
CA THR A 58 26.37 5.19 -4.40
C THR A 58 25.94 3.73 -4.48
N VAL A 59 26.11 2.94 -3.41
CA VAL A 59 25.99 1.48 -3.51
C VAL A 59 24.70 0.89 -2.94
N LEU A 60 23.99 1.61 -2.07
CA LEU A 60 22.89 1.04 -1.29
C LEU A 60 21.74 0.51 -2.15
N VAL A 61 21.35 1.23 -3.20
CA VAL A 61 20.29 0.78 -4.11
C VAL A 61 20.71 -0.46 -4.90
N ALA A 62 21.97 -0.50 -5.34
CA ALA A 62 22.52 -1.64 -6.05
C ALA A 62 22.51 -2.88 -5.14
N LEU A 63 23.01 -2.77 -3.91
CA LEU A 63 23.00 -3.86 -2.94
C LEU A 63 21.58 -4.40 -2.69
N HIS A 64 20.62 -3.50 -2.47
CA HIS A 64 19.22 -3.90 -2.26
C HIS A 64 18.65 -4.67 -3.46
N LYS A 65 18.85 -4.18 -4.68
CA LYS A 65 18.35 -4.83 -5.91
C LYS A 65 19.08 -6.13 -6.25
N LEU A 66 20.31 -6.31 -5.75
CA LEU A 66 21.08 -7.54 -5.89
C LEU A 66 20.73 -8.59 -4.82
N GLY A 67 19.77 -8.30 -3.93
CA GLY A 67 19.23 -9.27 -2.97
C GLY A 67 19.73 -9.10 -1.54
N ILE A 68 20.47 -8.04 -1.23
CA ILE A 68 20.82 -7.74 0.16
C ILE A 68 19.57 -7.19 0.88
N PRO A 69 19.11 -7.85 1.97
CA PRO A 69 17.85 -7.50 2.60
C PRO A 69 18.00 -6.27 3.50
N ILE A 70 17.85 -5.09 2.91
CA ILE A 70 17.86 -3.80 3.63
C ILE A 70 16.46 -3.53 4.18
N GLY A 71 16.38 -3.32 5.49
CA GLY A 71 15.15 -3.00 6.20
C GLY A 71 14.92 -1.49 6.26
N ILE A 72 13.66 -1.09 6.18
CA ILE A 72 13.23 0.26 6.58
C ILE A 72 12.43 0.10 7.87
N PRO A 73 12.85 0.72 8.99
CA PRO A 73 12.08 0.71 10.22
C PRO A 73 10.68 1.29 9.97
N SER A 74 9.67 0.76 10.66
CA SER A 74 8.27 1.20 10.47
C SER A 74 7.96 2.52 11.20
N ASP A 75 8.81 2.90 12.14
CA ASP A 75 8.67 4.03 13.05
C ASP A 75 9.56 5.23 12.67
N GLU A 76 10.58 5.03 11.83
CA GLU A 76 11.49 6.08 11.40
C GLU A 76 11.47 6.26 9.88
N ALA A 77 11.54 7.53 9.43
CA ALA A 77 11.79 7.81 8.03
C ALA A 77 13.16 7.26 7.61
N PHE A 78 13.23 6.76 6.37
CA PHE A 78 14.49 6.28 5.79
C PHE A 78 15.60 7.32 5.95
N ASN A 79 16.72 6.91 6.55
CA ASN A 79 17.87 7.76 6.77
C ASN A 79 19.15 7.03 6.39
N ILE A 80 19.76 7.46 5.29
CA ILE A 80 20.98 6.83 4.75
C ILE A 80 22.19 6.84 5.71
N ARG A 81 22.16 7.66 6.78
CA ARG A 81 23.20 7.62 7.82
C ARG A 81 23.18 6.31 8.59
N LYS A 82 21.98 5.76 8.82
CA LYS A 82 21.73 4.53 9.57
C LYS A 82 20.97 3.55 8.68
N VAL A 83 21.70 2.64 8.08
CA VAL A 83 21.13 1.55 7.28
C VAL A 83 20.80 0.39 8.21
N TYR A 84 19.57 -0.11 8.12
CA TYR A 84 19.12 -1.29 8.86
C TYR A 84 19.04 -2.48 7.90
N PHE A 85 19.28 -3.69 8.41
CA PHE A 85 19.12 -4.92 7.66
C PHE A 85 18.01 -5.77 8.28
N VAL A 86 17.37 -6.59 7.45
CA VAL A 86 16.38 -7.56 7.92
C VAL A 86 17.10 -8.70 8.63
N ASP A 87 16.46 -9.28 9.64
CA ASP A 87 16.97 -10.45 10.35
C ASP A 87 16.87 -11.70 9.46
N THR A 88 17.88 -11.90 8.62
CA THR A 88 17.98 -13.01 7.67
C THR A 88 19.42 -13.53 7.68
N MET A 89 19.59 -14.84 7.50
CA MET A 89 20.90 -15.46 7.50
C MET A 89 21.69 -15.08 6.23
N ILE A 90 22.96 -14.75 6.40
CA ILE A 90 23.88 -14.47 5.30
C ILE A 90 24.36 -15.79 4.71
N ASP A 91 24.01 -16.00 3.44
CA ASP A 91 24.57 -17.04 2.59
C ASP A 91 25.83 -16.52 1.89
N GLU A 92 26.95 -17.20 2.10
CA GLU A 92 28.24 -16.81 1.57
C GLU A 92 28.29 -16.93 0.04
N ASP A 93 27.70 -17.99 -0.51
CA ASP A 93 27.70 -18.26 -1.95
C ASP A 93 26.94 -17.17 -2.70
N VAL A 94 25.81 -16.72 -2.13
CA VAL A 94 25.02 -15.59 -2.66
C VAL A 94 25.85 -14.30 -2.69
N ILE A 95 26.62 -14.02 -1.63
CA ILE A 95 27.46 -12.82 -1.57
C ILE A 95 28.58 -12.89 -2.60
N GLU A 96 29.21 -14.06 -2.80
CA GLU A 96 30.24 -14.26 -3.82
C GLU A 96 29.70 -14.07 -5.24
N ASP A 97 28.50 -14.59 -5.53
CA ASP A 97 27.83 -14.39 -6.81
C ASP A 97 27.52 -12.91 -7.07
N ILE A 98 27.07 -12.18 -6.04
CA ILE A 98 26.83 -10.74 -6.14
C ILE A 98 28.14 -10.00 -6.41
N ILE A 99 29.23 -10.33 -5.71
CA ILE A 99 30.57 -9.76 -5.96
C ILE A 99 30.99 -10.00 -7.41
N LEU A 100 30.75 -11.20 -7.96
CA LEU A 100 31.07 -11.52 -9.34
C LEU A 100 30.28 -10.66 -10.33
N GLN A 101 28.99 -10.45 -10.09
CA GLN A 101 28.14 -9.59 -10.94
C GLN A 101 28.61 -8.14 -10.91
N VAL A 102 28.96 -7.62 -9.73
CA VAL A 102 29.52 -6.26 -9.56
C VAL A 102 30.84 -6.13 -10.31
N ARG A 103 31.76 -7.10 -10.19
CA ARG A 103 33.05 -7.08 -10.91
C ARG A 103 32.87 -7.04 -12.43
N LYS A 104 31.92 -7.81 -12.95
CA LYS A 104 31.58 -7.87 -14.39
C LYS A 104 30.85 -6.62 -14.90
N GLY A 105 30.38 -5.75 -14.00
CA GLY A 105 29.72 -4.49 -14.36
C GLY A 105 28.27 -4.63 -14.80
N TYR A 106 27.62 -5.77 -14.51
CA TYR A 106 26.23 -6.00 -14.93
C TYR A 106 25.22 -5.09 -14.22
N CYS A 107 25.57 -4.62 -13.01
CA CYS A 107 24.74 -3.77 -12.17
C CYS A 107 25.14 -2.30 -12.18
N ASP A 108 26.02 -1.87 -13.09
CA ASP A 108 26.59 -0.52 -13.11
C ASP A 108 25.55 0.60 -13.14
N HIS A 109 24.47 0.37 -13.88
CA HIS A 109 23.34 1.31 -13.98
C HIS A 109 22.64 1.56 -12.64
N LEU A 110 22.74 0.64 -11.67
CA LEU A 110 22.10 0.76 -10.36
C LEU A 110 22.80 1.77 -9.44
N PHE A 111 24.08 2.06 -9.68
CA PHE A 111 24.84 3.03 -8.87
C PHE A 111 24.42 4.49 -9.08
N TYR A 112 23.66 4.76 -10.14
CA TYR A 112 23.13 6.09 -10.45
C TYR A 112 21.73 6.33 -9.87
N LEU A 113 21.14 5.33 -9.21
CA LEU A 113 19.82 5.46 -8.61
C LEU A 113 19.93 6.20 -7.28
N ASP A 114 19.07 7.20 -7.09
CA ASP A 114 18.98 7.93 -5.84
C ASP A 114 18.38 7.02 -4.74
N PRO A 115 19.12 6.73 -3.66
CA PRO A 115 18.63 5.91 -2.56
C PRO A 115 17.45 6.56 -1.83
N ASP A 116 17.49 7.87 -1.61
CA ASP A 116 16.42 8.56 -0.89
C ASP A 116 15.12 8.38 -1.68
N LYS A 117 15.14 8.60 -3.00
CA LYS A 117 13.99 8.34 -3.87
C LYS A 117 13.61 6.86 -3.91
N HIS A 118 14.56 5.93 -4.06
CA HIS A 118 14.30 4.50 -4.20
C HIS A 118 13.63 3.91 -2.96
N PHE A 119 14.12 4.22 -1.76
CA PHE A 119 13.58 3.70 -0.51
C PHE A 119 12.34 4.47 -0.02
N THR A 120 12.17 5.74 -0.40
CA THR A 120 10.96 6.50 -0.04
C THR A 120 9.80 6.33 -1.02
N ALA A 121 10.05 5.97 -2.28
CA ALA A 121 9.03 5.88 -3.34
C ALA A 121 7.82 4.99 -2.99
N ASN A 122 7.96 4.08 -2.02
CA ASN A 122 6.89 3.21 -1.55
C ASN A 122 6.76 3.16 -0.02
N TYR A 123 7.42 4.06 0.72
CA TYR A 123 7.42 4.01 2.19
C TYR A 123 6.01 4.13 2.77
N ALA A 124 5.20 5.03 2.21
CA ALA A 124 3.80 5.18 2.60
C ALA A 124 3.02 3.87 2.42
N LEU A 125 3.19 3.18 1.28
CA LEU A 125 2.55 1.89 1.04
C LEU A 125 3.03 0.81 2.01
N TYR A 126 4.34 0.74 2.30
CA TYR A 126 4.87 -0.20 3.28
C TYR A 126 4.30 0.04 4.69
N ALA A 127 4.22 1.31 5.12
CA ALA A 127 3.63 1.67 6.40
C ALA A 127 2.14 1.27 6.46
N LEU A 128 1.38 1.57 5.41
CA LEU A 128 -0.04 1.18 5.31
C LEU A 128 -0.25 -0.33 5.30
N ARG A 129 0.58 -1.09 4.57
CA ARG A 129 0.55 -2.56 4.55
C ARG A 129 0.91 -3.14 5.91
N ASN A 130 1.89 -2.57 6.62
CA ASN A 130 2.25 -3.01 7.97
C ASN A 130 1.11 -2.75 8.97
N ALA A 131 0.45 -1.59 8.89
CA ALA A 131 -0.75 -1.32 9.66
C ALA A 131 -1.88 -2.31 9.32
N ALA A 132 -2.08 -2.64 8.03
CA ALA A 132 -3.09 -3.61 7.61
C ALA A 132 -2.80 -5.01 8.15
N LYS A 133 -1.54 -5.47 8.09
CA LYS A 133 -1.12 -6.73 8.71
C LYS A 133 -1.39 -6.73 10.20
N LYS A 134 -1.04 -5.65 10.91
CA LYS A 134 -1.32 -5.49 12.34
C LYS A 134 -2.81 -5.58 12.64
N TYR A 135 -3.66 -4.97 11.81
CA TYR A 135 -5.13 -5.10 11.93
C TYR A 135 -5.57 -6.56 11.77
N VAL A 136 -5.06 -7.26 10.75
CA VAL A 136 -5.41 -8.65 10.50
C VAL A 136 -4.98 -9.55 11.67
N THR A 137 -3.76 -9.40 12.19
CA THR A 137 -3.23 -10.26 13.25
C THR A 137 -3.79 -9.94 14.64
N GLU A 138 -3.92 -8.66 14.98
CA GLU A 138 -4.28 -8.23 16.33
C GLU A 138 -5.78 -8.02 16.52
N VAL A 139 -6.52 -7.75 15.43
CA VAL A 139 -7.95 -7.40 15.50
C VAL A 139 -8.81 -8.45 14.81
N LEU A 140 -8.64 -8.66 13.50
CA LEU A 140 -9.50 -9.57 12.74
C LEU A 140 -9.36 -11.02 13.23
N ALA A 141 -8.14 -11.52 13.41
CA ALA A 141 -7.87 -12.87 13.89
C ALA A 141 -8.37 -13.14 15.34
N LYS A 142 -8.69 -12.09 16.09
CA LYS A 142 -9.22 -12.16 17.47
C LYS A 142 -10.68 -11.71 17.57
N SER A 143 -11.32 -11.43 16.45
CA SER A 143 -12.74 -11.03 16.41
C SER A 143 -13.65 -12.26 16.34
N THR A 144 -14.92 -12.10 16.68
CA THR A 144 -15.93 -13.16 16.57
C THR A 144 -17.15 -12.65 15.82
N LEU A 145 -17.86 -13.55 15.14
CA LEU A 145 -19.09 -13.26 14.40
C LEU A 145 -20.27 -13.97 15.05
N ASP A 146 -21.26 -13.22 15.51
CA ASP A 146 -22.57 -13.78 15.81
C ASP A 146 -23.31 -14.02 14.48
N ILE A 147 -23.36 -15.28 14.08
CA ILE A 147 -23.97 -15.73 12.82
C ILE A 147 -25.48 -15.42 12.79
N SER A 148 -26.15 -15.44 13.95
CA SER A 148 -27.62 -15.29 14.02
C SER A 148 -28.04 -13.86 13.68
N HIS A 149 -27.27 -12.89 14.15
CA HIS A 149 -27.55 -11.47 13.96
C HIS A 149 -26.61 -10.80 12.95
N ASN A 150 -25.63 -11.54 12.43
CA ASN A 150 -24.55 -11.05 11.58
C ASN A 150 -23.79 -9.87 12.21
N ILE A 151 -23.56 -9.94 13.52
CA ILE A 151 -22.88 -8.89 14.29
C ILE A 151 -21.46 -9.35 14.59
N MET A 152 -20.48 -8.58 14.14
CA MET A 152 -19.07 -8.85 14.41
C MET A 152 -18.61 -8.11 15.68
N SER A 153 -17.99 -8.84 16.59
CA SER A 153 -17.37 -8.32 17.81
C SER A 153 -15.85 -8.31 17.66
N SER A 154 -15.23 -7.14 17.77
CA SER A 154 -13.77 -6.97 17.76
C SER A 154 -13.23 -6.73 19.17
N PRO A 155 -11.91 -6.93 19.40
CA PRO A 155 -11.27 -6.57 20.67
C PRO A 155 -11.54 -5.12 21.08
N THR A 156 -11.76 -4.89 22.38
CA THR A 156 -12.03 -3.55 22.93
C THR A 156 -10.84 -2.61 22.72
N ASN A 157 -11.11 -1.35 22.36
CA ASN A 157 -10.11 -0.29 22.19
C ASN A 157 -9.01 -0.60 21.15
N TRP A 158 -9.31 -1.45 20.16
CA TRP A 158 -8.34 -1.81 19.12
C TRP A 158 -7.88 -0.59 18.31
N GLU A 159 -8.68 0.47 18.22
CA GLU A 159 -8.34 1.71 17.52
C GLU A 159 -7.08 2.37 18.11
N ASN A 160 -6.85 2.23 19.41
CA ASN A 160 -5.69 2.79 20.11
C ASN A 160 -4.36 2.13 19.71
N MET A 161 -4.41 1.00 18.98
CA MET A 161 -3.22 0.36 18.42
C MET A 161 -2.67 1.11 17.20
N PHE A 162 -3.40 2.09 16.67
CA PHE A 162 -3.07 2.79 15.43
C PHE A 162 -2.92 4.29 15.68
N SER A 163 -1.99 4.92 14.96
CA SER A 163 -1.93 6.38 14.87
C SER A 163 -3.12 6.92 14.09
N LEU A 164 -3.41 8.22 14.24
CA LEU A 164 -4.49 8.88 13.49
C LEU A 164 -4.30 8.76 11.96
N GLY A 165 -3.05 8.74 11.49
CA GLY A 165 -2.71 8.59 10.07
C GLY A 165 -2.97 7.18 9.55
N GLU A 166 -2.78 6.15 10.38
CA GLU A 166 -3.05 4.75 10.02
C GLU A 166 -4.55 4.43 10.14
N LEU A 167 -5.24 5.00 11.13
CA LEU A 167 -6.61 4.61 11.46
C LEU A 167 -7.59 4.80 10.29
N LYS A 168 -7.50 5.91 9.55
CA LYS A 168 -8.42 6.21 8.43
C LYS A 168 -8.32 5.17 7.30
N PRO A 169 -7.13 4.89 6.72
CA PRO A 169 -6.91 3.77 5.83
C PRO A 169 -7.43 2.42 6.36
N ILE A 170 -7.14 2.13 7.63
CA ILE A 170 -7.54 0.87 8.26
C ILE A 170 -9.06 0.77 8.39
N MET A 171 -9.77 1.87 8.59
CA MET A 171 -11.25 1.86 8.61
C MET A 171 -11.85 1.51 7.23
N VAL A 172 -11.25 1.99 6.13
CA VAL A 172 -11.66 1.58 4.77
C VAL A 172 -11.39 0.09 4.56
N PHE A 173 -10.18 -0.35 4.89
CA PHE A 173 -9.77 -1.75 4.77
C PHE A 173 -10.67 -2.67 5.59
N LYS A 174 -10.94 -2.31 6.85
CA LYS A 174 -11.87 -2.96 7.77
C LYS A 174 -13.24 -3.21 7.15
N ASP A 175 -13.82 -2.21 6.49
CA ASP A 175 -15.12 -2.34 5.85
C ASP A 175 -15.15 -3.37 4.71
N GLN A 176 -14.00 -3.67 4.09
CA GLN A 176 -13.88 -4.67 3.03
C GLN A 176 -13.63 -6.08 3.59
N VAL A 177 -12.86 -6.19 4.68
CA VAL A 177 -12.43 -7.48 5.22
C VAL A 177 -13.34 -8.02 6.32
N ASN A 178 -14.21 -7.20 6.90
CA ASN A 178 -15.19 -7.63 7.89
C ASN A 178 -16.43 -8.23 7.19
N VAL A 179 -16.21 -9.33 6.47
CA VAL A 179 -17.25 -10.07 5.77
C VAL A 179 -17.46 -11.44 6.42
N PRO A 180 -18.70 -11.96 6.45
CA PRO A 180 -19.00 -13.27 7.02
C PRO A 180 -18.21 -14.41 6.39
N LEU A 181 -17.84 -14.23 5.11
CA LEU A 181 -16.99 -15.17 4.38
C LEU A 181 -15.66 -15.41 5.07
N ASN A 182 -15.16 -14.56 5.98
CA ASN A 182 -13.88 -14.78 6.64
C ASN A 182 -13.98 -15.61 7.94
N PHE A 183 -15.19 -15.96 8.36
CA PHE A 183 -15.47 -16.68 9.59
C PHE A 183 -15.96 -18.12 9.32
N ASP A 184 -15.77 -19.01 10.29
CA ASP A 184 -16.28 -20.37 10.27
C ASP A 184 -17.73 -20.45 10.75
N VAL A 185 -18.30 -21.66 10.72
CA VAL A 185 -19.68 -21.93 11.20
C VAL A 185 -19.87 -21.73 12.70
N ARG A 186 -18.80 -21.50 13.47
CA ARG A 186 -18.81 -21.16 14.89
C ARG A 186 -18.58 -19.66 15.13
N GLY A 187 -18.42 -18.87 14.07
CA GLY A 187 -18.17 -17.45 14.16
C GLY A 187 -16.71 -17.10 14.49
N ASN A 188 -15.77 -18.03 14.38
CA ASN A 188 -14.35 -17.77 14.58
C ASN A 188 -13.66 -17.44 13.24
N PRO A 189 -12.61 -16.59 13.25
CA PRO A 189 -11.83 -16.31 12.05
C PRO A 189 -11.18 -17.59 11.51
N ARG A 190 -11.30 -17.81 10.22
CA ARG A 190 -10.66 -18.95 9.55
C ARG A 190 -9.17 -18.71 9.37
N LYS A 191 -8.33 -19.63 9.85
CA LYS A 191 -6.86 -19.50 9.81
C LYS A 191 -6.32 -19.38 8.38
N ASP A 192 -6.83 -20.22 7.47
CA ASP A 192 -6.51 -20.19 6.04
C ASP A 192 -6.81 -18.83 5.40
N THR A 193 -7.94 -18.21 5.77
CA THR A 193 -8.29 -16.88 5.28
C THR A 193 -7.36 -15.80 5.83
N ILE A 194 -7.01 -15.86 7.11
CA ILE A 194 -6.06 -14.91 7.72
C ILE A 194 -4.69 -14.99 7.06
N GLU A 195 -4.17 -16.21 6.85
CA GLU A 195 -2.89 -16.43 6.18
C GLU A 195 -2.91 -15.95 4.72
N SER A 196 -3.98 -16.26 3.97
CA SER A 196 -4.17 -15.74 2.61
C SER A 196 -4.17 -14.21 2.60
N MET A 197 -4.93 -13.58 3.49
CA MET A 197 -5.06 -12.13 3.54
C MET A 197 -3.74 -11.44 3.87
N LEU A 198 -2.94 -12.00 4.80
CA LEU A 198 -1.60 -11.48 5.08
C LEU A 198 -0.70 -11.53 3.84
N LYS A 199 -0.76 -12.63 3.08
CA LYS A 199 -0.03 -12.76 1.82
C LYS A 199 -0.54 -11.80 0.74
N GLU A 200 -1.85 -11.60 0.63
CA GLU A 200 -2.43 -10.65 -0.32
C GLU A 200 -2.03 -9.20 -0.02
N ILE A 201 -1.91 -8.84 1.27
CA ILE A 201 -1.38 -7.53 1.69
C ILE A 201 0.08 -7.39 1.27
N GLU A 202 0.90 -8.43 1.43
CA GLU A 202 2.30 -8.42 0.97
C GLU A 202 2.42 -8.24 -0.55
N LEU A 203 1.55 -8.92 -1.30
CA LEU A 203 1.47 -8.81 -2.76
C LEU A 203 0.91 -7.45 -3.22
N GLY A 204 0.34 -6.64 -2.32
CA GLY A 204 -0.21 -5.32 -2.64
C GLY A 204 -1.62 -5.34 -3.23
N LEU A 205 -2.34 -6.45 -3.14
CA LEU A 205 -3.71 -6.56 -3.69
C LEU A 205 -4.70 -5.63 -2.97
N TRP A 206 -4.35 -5.21 -1.75
CA TRP A 206 -5.16 -4.33 -0.92
C TRP A 206 -4.76 -2.85 -1.00
N ASP A 207 -3.72 -2.50 -1.76
CA ASP A 207 -3.16 -1.14 -1.82
C ASP A 207 -4.21 -0.10 -2.24
N THR A 208 -5.06 -0.42 -3.20
CA THR A 208 -6.11 0.49 -3.67
C THR A 208 -7.06 0.90 -2.55
N TYR A 209 -7.43 -0.03 -1.66
CA TYR A 209 -8.29 0.26 -0.52
C TYR A 209 -7.54 1.00 0.58
N LEU A 210 -6.29 0.62 0.85
CA LEU A 210 -5.44 1.29 1.84
C LEU A 210 -5.13 2.75 1.46
N MET A 211 -5.09 3.07 0.17
CA MET A 211 -4.88 4.44 -0.32
C MET A 211 -6.17 5.26 -0.45
N TRP A 212 -7.34 4.67 -0.24
CA TRP A 212 -8.60 5.40 -0.39
C TRP A 212 -8.77 6.41 0.75
N ASN A 213 -9.07 7.66 0.40
CA ASN A 213 -9.52 8.64 1.39
C ASN A 213 -10.81 8.16 2.07
N TYR A 214 -10.79 8.09 3.40
CA TYR A 214 -11.87 7.56 4.22
C TYR A 214 -13.19 8.33 4.03
N GLU A 215 -13.17 9.67 3.99
CA GLU A 215 -14.38 10.47 3.83
C GLU A 215 -15.03 10.26 2.45
N ALA A 216 -14.21 10.23 1.39
CA ALA A 216 -14.68 9.94 0.04
C ALA A 216 -15.27 8.52 -0.07
N TYR A 217 -14.63 7.54 0.58
CA TYR A 217 -15.10 6.17 0.64
C TYR A 217 -16.45 6.06 1.36
N GLN A 218 -16.61 6.71 2.53
CA GLN A 218 -17.89 6.73 3.24
C GLN A 218 -18.99 7.41 2.42
N ASN A 219 -18.69 8.53 1.75
CA ASN A 219 -19.63 9.19 0.86
C ASN A 219 -20.11 8.26 -0.28
N ALA A 220 -19.19 7.54 -0.93
CA ALA A 220 -19.53 6.58 -1.96
C ALA A 220 -20.40 5.43 -1.41
N ARG A 221 -20.07 4.92 -0.22
CA ARG A 221 -20.85 3.87 0.46
C ARG A 221 -22.26 4.34 0.80
N SER A 222 -22.41 5.56 1.33
CA SER A 222 -23.73 6.15 1.62
C SER A 222 -24.57 6.33 0.36
N GLN A 223 -23.98 6.77 -0.75
CA GLN A 223 -24.70 6.87 -2.03
C GLN A 223 -25.17 5.51 -2.55
N LEU A 224 -24.33 4.46 -2.45
CA LEU A 224 -24.71 3.10 -2.80
C LEU A 224 -25.86 2.58 -1.94
N GLN A 225 -25.82 2.82 -0.63
CA GLN A 225 -26.90 2.45 0.28
C GLN A 225 -28.21 3.17 -0.06
N LEU A 226 -28.15 4.48 -0.32
CA LEU A 226 -29.32 5.26 -0.74
C LEU A 226 -29.89 4.72 -2.07
N GLY A 227 -29.05 4.42 -3.06
CA GLY A 227 -29.48 3.81 -4.32
C GLY A 227 -30.15 2.44 -4.11
N GLN A 228 -29.61 1.60 -3.23
CA GLN A 228 -30.24 0.33 -2.85
C GLN A 228 -31.57 0.51 -2.10
N MET A 229 -31.73 1.58 -1.32
CA MET A 229 -33.01 1.92 -0.71
C MET A 229 -34.04 2.38 -1.75
N PHE A 230 -33.63 3.25 -2.69
CA PHE A 230 -34.52 3.73 -3.77
C PHE A 230 -34.99 2.61 -4.71
N THR A 231 -34.13 1.63 -5.00
CA THR A 231 -34.53 0.46 -5.81
C THR A 231 -35.47 -0.50 -5.07
N LYS A 232 -35.46 -0.49 -3.72
CA LYS A 232 -36.37 -1.27 -2.87
C LYS A 232 -37.66 -0.53 -2.54
N LEU A 233 -37.76 0.77 -2.81
CA LEU A 233 -39.00 1.53 -2.68
C LEU A 233 -39.95 1.12 -3.83
N PRO A 234 -41.15 0.61 -3.54
CA PRO A 234 -42.11 0.30 -4.59
C PRO A 234 -42.48 1.59 -5.36
N LEU A 235 -42.45 1.52 -6.69
CA LEU A 235 -42.83 2.60 -7.64
C LEU A 235 -44.29 3.10 -7.52
N ASN A 236 -45.01 2.72 -6.47
CA ASN A 236 -46.41 3.03 -6.25
C ASN A 236 -46.64 4.15 -5.21
N MET A 237 -45.78 5.17 -5.17
CA MET A 237 -46.25 6.48 -4.73
C MET A 237 -46.95 7.15 -5.91
N GLN A 238 -48.11 6.60 -6.29
CA GLN A 238 -49.06 7.32 -7.13
C GLN A 238 -49.41 8.60 -6.38
N THR A 239 -49.18 9.73 -7.06
CA THR A 239 -49.65 11.07 -6.69
C THR A 239 -51.04 11.01 -6.07
N PRO A 240 -51.32 11.73 -4.97
CA PRO A 240 -52.69 11.84 -4.50
C PRO A 240 -53.50 12.51 -5.61
N THR A 241 -54.44 11.76 -6.19
CA THR A 241 -55.47 12.30 -7.06
C THR A 241 -56.22 13.35 -6.26
N SER A 242 -56.03 14.61 -6.63
CA SER A 242 -56.88 15.71 -6.21
C SER A 242 -58.31 15.40 -6.67
N ASN A 243 -59.16 15.00 -5.72
CA ASN A 243 -60.61 14.97 -5.92
C ASN A 243 -61.08 16.41 -6.15
N VAL A 244 -61.12 16.84 -7.41
CA VAL A 244 -61.94 17.98 -7.83
C VAL A 244 -63.36 17.45 -7.96
N GLN A 245 -64.16 17.67 -6.93
CA GLN A 245 -65.62 17.55 -7.01
C GLN A 245 -66.11 18.50 -8.10
N THR A 246 -66.73 17.93 -9.13
CA THR A 246 -67.41 18.66 -10.18
C THR A 246 -68.82 19.00 -9.68
N ASP A 247 -69.07 20.29 -9.41
CA ASP A 247 -70.43 20.82 -9.26
C ASP A 247 -71.11 20.86 -10.63
N PRO A 248 -72.34 20.34 -10.78
CA PRO A 248 -73.07 20.45 -12.04
C PRO A 248 -73.64 21.87 -12.22
N LEU A 249 -73.34 22.43 -13.40
CA LEU A 249 -73.81 23.69 -13.96
C LEU A 249 -75.30 23.99 -13.63
N LYS A 250 -75.56 25.19 -13.09
CA LYS A 250 -76.79 25.93 -13.40
C LYS A 250 -76.62 26.62 -14.74
N GLU A 251 -77.35 26.09 -15.71
CA GLU A 251 -77.62 26.64 -17.02
C GLU A 251 -78.51 27.89 -16.89
N SER A 252 -78.02 29.06 -17.34
CA SER A 252 -78.88 30.16 -17.75
C SER A 252 -78.44 30.65 -19.12
N ASP A 253 -79.02 29.93 -20.08
CA ASP A 253 -79.30 30.21 -21.48
C ASP A 253 -79.21 31.69 -21.89
N ASN A 254 -78.41 31.96 -22.92
CA ASN A 254 -78.40 33.25 -23.61
C ASN A 254 -78.74 33.00 -25.08
N ARG A 255 -80.03 33.16 -25.44
CA ARG A 255 -80.50 33.20 -26.84
C ARG A 255 -81.30 34.48 -27.13
N ARG A 256 -80.59 35.37 -27.82
CA ARG A 256 -81.01 36.03 -29.08
C ARG A 256 -82.24 36.98 -29.09
N THR A 257 -81.87 38.26 -29.29
CA THR A 257 -82.31 39.18 -30.37
C THR A 257 -83.68 39.89 -30.36
N LYS A 258 -83.55 41.23 -30.44
CA LYS A 258 -84.30 42.22 -31.26
C LYS A 258 -85.76 42.55 -30.92
N ARG A 259 -86.00 43.83 -30.56
CA ARG A 259 -86.79 44.87 -31.31
C ARG A 259 -87.12 46.05 -30.38
N LYS A 260 -86.66 47.28 -30.71
CA LYS A 260 -87.50 48.39 -31.19
C LYS A 260 -88.84 48.55 -30.46
N ARG A 261 -88.92 49.47 -29.50
CA ARG A 261 -89.54 50.81 -29.64
C ARG A 261 -89.25 51.64 -28.40
#